data_AF-A0A257Y8X1-F1
#
_entry.id   AF-A0A257Y8X1-F1
#
_cell.length_a   1.000
_cell.length_b   1.000
_cell.length_c   1.000
_cell.angle_alpha   90.00
_cell.angle_beta   90.00
_cell.angle_gamma   90.00
#
_symmetry.space_group_name_H-M   'P 1'
#
loop_
_entity.id
_entity.type
_entity.pdbx_description
1 polymer ?
#
loop_
_entity_poly.entity_id
_entity_poly.type
_entity_poly.pdbx_seq_one_letter_code
_entity_poly.pdbx_strand_id
1 'polypeptide(L)'
;MNNLNQHGQNFVSALIAAKQHSLQRTAAESSTQKVHVVGAGRTLTSAYEQLRNAAENTEEHLLLQRAIRRFYKRLFIAGSQNDIGTSGEELVTELTLAGYLPNDSISTDLIRLLNEKAAEYYSAYTLLHEMGRHYSVDSWTIAVLAVEAEALINDQGTRDSFIQFAFENFRSSIDTKTIGEPVPADYELSLYVAVHRALLKSDDATIRWAFLRRFQQTPSQLTGYVQANEKVDELLNSKLSEKLFRIINRQGAALRIVWRMVDDRDNVDELLASRDKFLSAYESQINSEYEQINARINRGVVKSVIFLIITKFIIGLAIEVPYDYLVYGMIVWLPLIVNLLAPPVYMILLRL
;
A
#
# COMPACT_ATOMS: atom_id res chain seq x y z
N MET A 1 -1.91 17.09 33.39
CA MET A 1 -1.84 18.32 32.57
C MET A 1 -1.36 17.95 31.18
N ASN A 2 -2.12 18.33 30.16
CA ASN A 2 -1.89 17.93 28.78
C ASN A 2 -0.69 18.71 28.20
N ASN A 3 0.51 18.12 28.23
CA ASN A 3 1.76 18.77 27.82
C ASN A 3 2.05 18.62 26.31
N LEU A 4 1.01 18.61 25.47
CA LEU A 4 1.19 18.57 24.02
C LEU A 4 1.60 19.95 23.51
N ASN A 5 2.59 19.97 22.60
CA ASN A 5 2.91 21.16 21.83
C ASN A 5 1.81 21.46 20.78
N GLN A 6 1.93 22.57 20.06
CA GLN A 6 0.92 22.99 19.08
C GLN A 6 0.62 21.90 18.02
N HIS A 7 1.67 21.26 17.48
CA HIS A 7 1.49 20.20 16.48
C HIS A 7 0.74 18.99 17.06
N GLY A 8 1.04 18.60 18.30
CA GLY A 8 0.33 17.53 19.00
C GLY A 8 -1.15 17.87 19.27
N GLN A 9 -1.45 19.10 19.66
CA GLN A 9 -2.84 19.54 19.87
C GLN A 9 -3.64 19.57 18.56
N ASN A 10 -3.03 20.07 17.48
CA ASN A 10 -3.62 20.05 16.14
C ASN A 10 -3.88 18.62 15.68
N PHE A 11 -2.94 17.71 15.93
CA PHE A 11 -3.07 16.30 15.55
C PHE A 11 -4.21 15.61 16.28
N VAL A 12 -4.33 15.78 17.60
CA VAL A 12 -5.47 15.22 18.38
C VAL A 12 -6.80 15.75 17.85
N SER A 13 -6.89 17.05 17.59
CA SER A 13 -8.11 17.67 17.05
C SER A 13 -8.47 17.10 15.67
N ALA A 14 -7.47 16.89 14.80
CA ALA A 14 -7.67 16.29 13.48
C ALA A 14 -8.12 14.82 13.55
N LEU A 15 -7.55 14.03 14.47
CA LEU A 15 -7.99 12.65 14.70
C LEU A 15 -9.45 12.58 15.18
N ILE A 16 -9.84 13.45 16.10
CA ILE A 16 -11.24 13.52 16.58
C ILE A 16 -12.18 13.88 15.43
N ALA A 17 -11.82 14.89 14.61
CA ALA A 17 -12.62 15.29 13.46
C ALA A 17 -12.74 14.17 12.41
N ALA A 18 -11.64 13.46 12.12
CA ALA A 18 -11.64 12.32 11.21
C ALA A 18 -12.57 11.21 11.72
N LYS A 19 -12.47 10.84 13.01
CA LYS A 19 -13.32 9.83 13.64
C LYS A 19 -14.81 10.22 13.60
N GLN A 20 -15.14 11.48 13.88
CA GLN A 20 -16.52 11.97 13.80
C GLN A 20 -17.07 11.91 12.38
N HIS A 21 -16.27 12.30 11.38
CA HIS A 21 -16.65 12.21 9.98
C HIS A 21 -16.88 10.75 9.54
N SER A 22 -16.01 9.85 9.98
CA SER A 22 -16.14 8.40 9.76
C SER A 22 -17.45 7.86 10.33
N LEU A 23 -17.76 8.18 11.59
CA LEU A 23 -19.00 7.76 12.25
C LEU A 23 -20.26 8.32 11.55
N GLN A 24 -20.23 9.58 11.13
CA GLN A 24 -21.32 10.20 10.38
C GLN A 24 -21.53 9.50 9.03
N ARG A 25 -20.43 9.17 8.35
CA ARG A 25 -20.46 8.42 7.09
C ARG A 25 -21.05 7.03 7.29
N THR A 26 -20.60 6.27 8.29
CA THR A 26 -21.17 4.94 8.60
C THR A 26 -22.66 5.02 8.96
N ALA A 27 -23.07 6.05 9.71
CA ALA A 27 -24.47 6.27 10.04
C ALA A 27 -25.31 6.56 8.79
N ALA A 28 -24.83 7.40 7.88
CA ALA A 28 -25.49 7.65 6.59
C ALA A 28 -25.58 6.38 5.74
N GLU A 29 -24.49 5.61 5.65
CA GLU A 29 -24.41 4.35 4.89
C GLU A 29 -25.25 3.20 5.49
N SER A 30 -25.64 3.28 6.78
CA SER A 30 -26.54 2.29 7.38
C SER A 30 -27.96 2.33 6.82
N SER A 31 -28.36 3.48 6.25
CA SER A 31 -29.68 3.72 5.67
C SER A 31 -29.76 3.47 4.16
N THR A 32 -28.63 3.23 3.50
CA THR A 32 -28.55 3.03 2.04
C THR A 32 -28.57 1.55 1.68
N GLN A 33 -29.09 1.24 0.50
CA GLN A 33 -29.10 -0.12 -0.02
C GLN A 33 -27.66 -0.59 -0.25
N LYS A 34 -27.33 -1.78 0.27
CA LYS A 34 -26.02 -2.41 0.13
C LYS A 34 -26.06 -3.55 -0.87
N VAL A 35 -24.92 -3.81 -1.51
CA VAL A 35 -24.78 -4.90 -2.47
C VAL A 35 -24.43 -6.19 -1.76
N HIS A 36 -25.22 -7.21 -2.02
CA HIS A 36 -25.01 -8.57 -1.53
C HIS A 36 -24.36 -9.42 -2.62
N VAL A 37 -23.20 -9.99 -2.33
CA VAL A 37 -22.46 -10.84 -3.27
C VAL A 37 -22.72 -12.31 -2.97
N VAL A 38 -23.36 -13.00 -3.91
CA VAL A 38 -23.67 -14.43 -3.78
C VAL A 38 -22.39 -15.27 -3.90
N GLY A 39 -22.12 -16.11 -2.90
CA GLY A 39 -20.94 -16.96 -2.87
C GLY A 39 -19.67 -16.27 -2.38
N ALA A 40 -19.80 -15.07 -1.79
CA ALA A 40 -18.79 -14.49 -0.92
C ALA A 40 -18.37 -15.51 0.16
N GLY A 41 -17.06 -15.67 0.39
CA GLY A 41 -16.53 -16.66 1.33
C GLY A 41 -16.36 -18.08 0.78
N ARG A 42 -16.59 -18.34 -0.52
CA ARG A 42 -16.18 -19.62 -1.13
C ARG A 42 -14.65 -19.75 -1.11
N THR A 43 -14.16 -20.87 -0.59
CA THR A 43 -12.75 -21.10 -0.24
C THR A 43 -11.78 -21.07 -1.43
N LEU A 44 -12.24 -21.32 -2.66
CA LEU A 44 -11.35 -21.50 -3.81
C LEU A 44 -10.72 -20.18 -4.32
N THR A 45 -11.54 -19.14 -4.51
CA THR A 45 -11.07 -17.83 -5.02
C THR A 45 -10.20 -17.12 -3.99
N SER A 46 -10.60 -17.18 -2.71
CA SER A 46 -9.83 -16.63 -1.61
C SER A 46 -8.50 -17.37 -1.38
N ALA A 47 -8.47 -18.70 -1.55
CA ALA A 47 -7.23 -19.48 -1.46
C ALA A 47 -6.21 -19.11 -2.55
N TYR A 48 -6.67 -18.90 -3.80
CA TYR A 48 -5.79 -18.46 -4.88
C TYR A 48 -5.20 -17.07 -4.60
N GLU A 49 -6.02 -16.12 -4.15
CA GLU A 49 -5.53 -14.77 -3.88
C GLU A 49 -4.58 -14.73 -2.65
N GLN A 50 -4.86 -15.53 -1.61
CA GLN A 50 -3.93 -15.69 -0.49
C GLN A 50 -2.58 -16.26 -0.93
N LEU A 51 -2.57 -17.26 -1.82
CA LEU A 51 -1.33 -17.81 -2.37
C LEU A 51 -0.55 -16.76 -3.18
N ARG A 52 -1.24 -15.95 -3.98
CA ARG A 52 -0.60 -14.86 -4.72
C ARG A 52 -0.03 -13.78 -3.80
N ASN A 53 -0.82 -13.28 -2.86
CA ASN A 53 -0.38 -12.28 -1.89
C ASN A 53 0.84 -12.78 -1.09
N ALA A 54 0.86 -14.09 -0.78
CA ALA A 54 2.00 -14.72 -0.12
C ALA A 54 3.28 -14.82 -0.98
N ALA A 55 3.15 -14.76 -2.31
CA ALA A 55 4.27 -14.75 -3.26
C ALA A 55 4.74 -13.32 -3.61
N GLU A 56 3.84 -12.32 -3.56
CA GLU A 56 4.21 -10.92 -3.72
C GLU A 56 4.85 -10.39 -2.42
N ASN A 57 6.16 -10.07 -2.43
CA ASN A 57 6.84 -9.40 -1.31
C ASN A 57 6.43 -7.92 -1.24
N THR A 58 5.18 -7.67 -0.87
CA THR A 58 4.54 -6.34 -0.90
C THR A 58 4.00 -5.98 0.47
N GLU A 59 3.99 -4.69 0.79
CA GLU A 59 3.35 -4.21 2.01
C GLU A 59 1.85 -4.57 2.00
N GLU A 60 1.37 -5.17 3.09
CA GLU A 60 0.00 -5.73 3.18
C GLU A 60 -1.09 -4.69 2.88
N HIS A 61 -0.86 -3.42 3.25
CA HIS A 61 -1.77 -2.31 2.98
C HIS A 61 -1.90 -1.94 1.49
N LEU A 62 -1.02 -2.45 0.61
CA LEU A 62 -1.09 -2.19 -0.84
C LEU A 62 -1.81 -3.31 -1.61
N LEU A 63 -2.26 -4.38 -0.93
CA LEU A 63 -2.84 -5.54 -1.60
C LEU A 63 -4.20 -5.23 -2.23
N LEU A 64 -5.07 -4.49 -1.54
CA LEU A 64 -6.36 -4.05 -2.06
C LEU A 64 -6.16 -3.11 -3.27
N GLN A 65 -5.33 -2.08 -3.11
CA GLN A 65 -4.95 -1.18 -4.21
C GLN A 65 -4.48 -1.95 -5.45
N ARG A 66 -3.65 -2.98 -5.29
CA ARG A 66 -3.16 -3.79 -6.41
C ARG A 66 -4.25 -4.65 -7.05
N ALA A 67 -5.15 -5.21 -6.25
CA ALA A 67 -6.30 -5.93 -6.77
C ALA A 67 -7.16 -5.02 -7.65
N ILE A 68 -7.49 -3.82 -7.17
CA ILE A 68 -8.21 -2.80 -7.92
C ILE A 68 -7.46 -2.39 -9.19
N ARG A 69 -6.14 -2.15 -9.11
CA ARG A 69 -5.31 -1.80 -10.26
C ARG A 69 -5.34 -2.89 -11.33
N ARG A 70 -5.27 -4.17 -10.94
CA ARG A 70 -5.32 -5.31 -11.88
C ARG A 70 -6.69 -5.42 -12.55
N PHE A 71 -7.76 -5.23 -11.79
CA PHE A 71 -9.12 -5.17 -12.31
C PHE A 71 -9.23 -4.09 -13.41
N TYR A 72 -8.91 -2.83 -13.08
CA TYR A 72 -9.04 -1.74 -14.04
C TYR A 72 -8.05 -1.84 -15.20
N LYS A 73 -6.85 -2.38 -14.98
CA LYS A 73 -5.90 -2.61 -16.08
C LYS A 73 -6.45 -3.59 -17.11
N ARG A 74 -7.05 -4.69 -16.64
CA ARG A 74 -7.70 -5.67 -17.53
C ARG A 74 -8.87 -5.02 -18.27
N LEU A 75 -9.67 -4.23 -17.56
CA LEU A 75 -10.84 -3.57 -18.11
C LEU A 75 -10.50 -2.46 -19.12
N PHE A 76 -9.51 -1.61 -18.85
CA PHE A 76 -9.12 -0.49 -19.72
C PHE A 76 -8.51 -0.98 -21.05
N ILE A 77 -7.94 -2.19 -21.07
CA ILE A 77 -7.39 -2.79 -22.30
C ILE A 77 -8.49 -3.39 -23.17
N ALA A 78 -9.52 -3.99 -22.56
CA ALA A 78 -10.50 -4.82 -23.27
C ALA A 78 -11.91 -4.23 -23.37
N GLY A 79 -12.25 -3.27 -22.50
CA GLY A 79 -13.60 -2.76 -22.30
C GLY A 79 -13.93 -1.53 -23.16
N SER A 80 -15.22 -1.35 -23.43
CA SER A 80 -15.76 -0.13 -24.03
C SER A 80 -16.07 0.92 -22.96
N GLN A 81 -16.20 2.20 -23.34
CA GLN A 81 -16.56 3.29 -22.41
C GLN A 81 -17.77 2.96 -21.53
N ASN A 82 -18.77 2.26 -22.09
CA ASN A 82 -19.97 1.84 -21.36
C ASN A 82 -19.67 0.76 -20.32
N ASP A 83 -18.82 -0.22 -20.66
CA ASP A 83 -18.39 -1.27 -19.73
C ASP A 83 -17.60 -0.65 -18.57
N ILE A 84 -16.72 0.31 -18.85
CA ILE A 84 -15.99 1.04 -17.81
C ILE A 84 -16.96 1.81 -16.90
N GLY A 85 -17.89 2.57 -17.48
CA GLY A 85 -18.85 3.42 -16.74
C GLY A 85 -19.88 2.65 -15.91
N THR A 86 -19.88 1.32 -15.97
CA THR A 86 -20.78 0.44 -15.19
C THR A 86 -20.03 -0.64 -14.40
N SER A 87 -18.70 -0.53 -14.31
CA SER A 87 -17.80 -1.57 -13.77
C SER A 87 -17.75 -1.72 -12.25
N GLY A 88 -18.34 -0.79 -11.50
CA GLY A 88 -18.25 -0.73 -10.04
C GLY A 88 -18.86 -1.94 -9.33
N GLU A 89 -19.95 -2.50 -9.85
CA GLU A 89 -20.55 -3.72 -9.28
C GLU A 89 -19.66 -4.95 -9.52
N GLU A 90 -19.04 -5.06 -10.70
CA GLU A 90 -18.08 -6.12 -11.02
C GLU A 90 -16.83 -6.01 -10.12
N LEU A 91 -16.32 -4.79 -9.93
CA LEU A 91 -15.19 -4.53 -9.03
C LEU A 91 -15.50 -4.98 -7.60
N VAL A 92 -16.62 -4.52 -7.02
CA VAL A 92 -17.01 -4.88 -5.66
C VAL A 92 -17.21 -6.39 -5.52
N THR A 93 -17.82 -7.02 -6.52
CA THR A 93 -18.02 -8.47 -6.56
C THR A 93 -16.68 -9.22 -6.55
N GLU A 94 -15.73 -8.86 -7.41
CA GLU A 94 -14.41 -9.51 -7.46
C GLU A 94 -13.65 -9.33 -6.14
N LEU A 95 -13.65 -8.12 -5.58
CA LEU A 95 -12.97 -7.83 -4.30
C LEU A 95 -13.59 -8.58 -3.12
N THR A 96 -14.93 -8.71 -3.09
CA THR A 96 -15.63 -9.46 -2.04
C THR A 96 -15.35 -10.96 -2.16
N LEU A 97 -15.36 -11.52 -3.38
CA LEU A 97 -15.04 -12.93 -3.62
C LEU A 97 -13.58 -13.26 -3.31
N ALA A 98 -12.66 -12.33 -3.57
CA ALA A 98 -11.24 -12.45 -3.22
C ALA A 98 -10.97 -12.29 -1.72
N GLY A 99 -11.96 -11.83 -0.94
CA GLY A 99 -11.85 -11.64 0.51
C GLY A 99 -11.19 -10.32 0.93
N TYR A 100 -11.12 -9.35 0.03
CA TYR A 100 -10.64 -8.00 0.35
C TYR A 100 -11.72 -7.14 1.02
N LEU A 101 -12.99 -7.37 0.68
CA LEU A 101 -14.14 -6.65 1.24
C LEU A 101 -15.07 -7.61 1.99
N PRO A 102 -15.64 -7.21 3.14
CA PRO A 102 -16.74 -7.93 3.75
C PRO A 102 -17.96 -7.93 2.83
N ASN A 103 -18.77 -8.99 2.88
CA ASN A 103 -20.06 -8.97 2.20
C ASN A 103 -20.99 -7.92 2.84
N ASP A 104 -21.92 -7.36 2.06
CA ASP A 104 -22.88 -6.35 2.52
C ASP A 104 -22.21 -5.10 3.14
N SER A 105 -20.99 -4.75 2.71
CA SER A 105 -20.26 -3.58 3.21
C SER A 105 -20.39 -2.35 2.30
N ILE A 106 -20.62 -2.53 1.00
CA ILE A 106 -20.59 -1.44 0.01
C ILE A 106 -22.01 -1.03 -0.40
N SER A 107 -22.27 0.29 -0.41
CA SER A 107 -23.55 0.87 -0.82
C SER A 107 -23.64 1.07 -2.35
N THR A 108 -24.87 1.13 -2.86
CA THR A 108 -25.13 1.45 -4.27
C THR A 108 -24.64 2.84 -4.68
N ASP A 109 -24.68 3.81 -3.76
CA ASP A 109 -24.14 5.15 -4.00
C ASP A 109 -22.62 5.14 -4.18
N LEU A 110 -21.91 4.32 -3.40
CA LEU A 110 -20.47 4.16 -3.55
C LEU A 110 -20.12 3.52 -4.90
N ILE A 111 -20.90 2.52 -5.34
CA ILE A 111 -20.75 1.91 -6.67
C ILE A 111 -20.93 2.94 -7.78
N ARG A 112 -21.94 3.81 -7.67
CA ARG A 112 -22.15 4.90 -8.62
C ARG A 112 -20.96 5.86 -8.66
N LEU A 113 -20.40 6.21 -7.51
CA LEU A 113 -19.20 7.06 -7.45
C LEU A 113 -17.97 6.36 -8.07
N LEU A 114 -17.79 5.06 -7.83
CA LEU A 114 -16.73 4.27 -8.46
C LEU A 114 -16.88 4.25 -9.99
N ASN A 115 -18.10 4.10 -10.50
CA ASN A 115 -18.42 4.18 -11.93
C ASN A 115 -18.05 5.53 -12.55
N GLU A 116 -18.45 6.62 -11.90
CA GLU A 116 -18.15 8.00 -12.32
C GLU A 116 -16.63 8.20 -12.41
N LYS A 117 -15.88 7.76 -11.40
CA LYS A 117 -14.42 7.84 -11.40
C LYS A 117 -13.77 6.95 -12.44
N ALA A 118 -14.22 5.71 -12.61
CA ALA A 118 -13.69 4.83 -13.64
C ALA A 118 -13.85 5.44 -15.04
N ALA A 119 -15.01 6.02 -15.33
CA ALA A 119 -15.27 6.70 -16.60
C ALA A 119 -14.38 7.94 -16.80
N GLU A 120 -14.24 8.79 -15.77
CA GLU A 120 -13.38 9.97 -15.79
C GLU A 120 -11.92 9.60 -16.12
N TYR A 121 -11.37 8.61 -15.42
CA TYR A 121 -10.00 8.16 -15.63
C TYR A 121 -9.78 7.44 -16.96
N TYR A 122 -10.79 6.72 -17.46
CA TYR A 122 -10.71 6.07 -18.78
C TYR A 122 -10.71 7.09 -19.92
N SER A 123 -11.51 8.16 -19.81
CA SER A 123 -11.44 9.26 -20.78
C SER A 123 -10.07 9.96 -20.78
N ALA A 124 -9.45 10.13 -19.62
CA ALA A 124 -8.06 10.63 -19.58
C ALA A 124 -7.05 9.61 -20.14
N TYR A 125 -7.26 8.31 -19.89
CA TYR A 125 -6.42 7.23 -20.42
C TYR A 125 -6.37 7.25 -21.95
N THR A 126 -7.51 7.37 -22.62
CA THR A 126 -7.59 7.42 -24.09
C THR A 126 -6.92 8.69 -24.64
N LEU A 127 -7.24 9.86 -24.08
CA LEU A 127 -6.65 11.14 -24.51
C LEU A 127 -5.12 11.16 -24.35
N LEU A 128 -4.60 10.66 -23.22
CA LEU A 128 -3.15 10.58 -23.01
C LEU A 128 -2.46 9.61 -23.99
N HIS A 129 -3.15 8.54 -24.39
CA HIS A 129 -2.65 7.62 -25.39
C HIS A 129 -2.57 8.28 -26.78
N GLU A 130 -3.58 9.05 -27.16
CA GLU A 130 -3.61 9.86 -28.39
C GLU A 130 -2.52 10.93 -28.40
N MET A 131 -2.18 11.48 -27.24
CA MET A 131 -1.06 12.43 -27.06
C MET A 131 0.34 11.77 -27.07
N GLY A 132 0.43 10.44 -27.27
CA GLY A 132 1.69 9.71 -27.34
C GLY A 132 2.38 9.47 -25.98
N ARG A 133 1.67 9.62 -24.85
CA ARG A 133 2.23 9.48 -23.48
C ARG A 133 2.32 8.02 -23.00
N HIS A 134 2.54 7.07 -23.91
CA HIS A 134 2.36 5.62 -23.67
C HIS A 134 3.05 5.07 -22.41
N TYR A 135 4.23 5.59 -22.04
CA TYR A 135 4.99 5.13 -20.87
C TYR A 135 4.37 5.55 -19.52
N SER A 136 3.66 6.67 -19.48
CA SER A 136 3.11 7.25 -18.24
C SER A 136 1.62 7.04 -18.08
N VAL A 137 0.90 6.62 -19.14
CA VAL A 137 -0.56 6.52 -19.11
C VAL A 137 -1.05 5.63 -17.96
N ASP A 138 -0.50 4.42 -17.78
CA ASP A 138 -0.91 3.50 -16.71
C ASP A 138 -0.64 4.06 -15.31
N SER A 139 0.52 4.70 -15.11
CA SER A 139 0.93 5.25 -13.80
C SER A 139 0.16 6.51 -13.43
N TRP A 140 -0.26 7.29 -14.42
CA TRP A 140 -1.04 8.51 -14.21
C TRP A 140 -2.52 8.19 -14.06
N THR A 141 -3.05 7.19 -14.77
CA THR A 141 -4.49 6.88 -14.76
C THR A 141 -4.83 5.68 -13.89
N ILE A 142 -4.65 4.45 -14.39
CA ILE A 142 -5.09 3.20 -13.74
C ILE A 142 -4.53 3.08 -12.32
N ALA A 143 -3.25 3.42 -12.12
CA ALA A 143 -2.62 3.34 -10.80
C ALA A 143 -3.21 4.36 -9.82
N VAL A 144 -3.54 5.57 -10.27
CA VAL A 144 -4.16 6.63 -9.44
C VAL A 144 -5.62 6.31 -9.16
N LEU A 145 -6.37 5.85 -10.17
CA LEU A 145 -7.75 5.36 -10.02
C LEU A 145 -7.82 4.25 -8.96
N ALA A 146 -6.84 3.35 -8.93
CA ALA A 146 -6.82 2.29 -7.92
C ALA A 146 -6.69 2.83 -6.49
N VAL A 147 -5.84 3.84 -6.28
CA VAL A 147 -5.72 4.53 -4.99
C VAL A 147 -7.00 5.29 -4.66
N GLU A 148 -7.56 6.02 -5.63
CA GLU A 148 -8.79 6.80 -5.40
C GLU A 148 -9.97 5.88 -5.07
N ALA A 149 -10.13 4.77 -5.77
CA ALA A 149 -11.15 3.77 -5.49
C ALA A 149 -10.96 3.13 -4.09
N GLU A 150 -9.72 2.79 -3.71
CA GLU A 150 -9.43 2.32 -2.35
C GLU A 150 -9.76 3.38 -1.29
N ALA A 151 -9.43 4.65 -1.54
CA ALA A 151 -9.74 5.78 -0.66
C ALA A 151 -11.24 6.12 -0.61
N LEU A 152 -12.00 5.76 -1.63
CA LEU A 152 -13.45 5.82 -1.61
C LEU A 152 -14.03 4.69 -0.77
N ILE A 153 -13.45 3.49 -0.82
CA ILE A 153 -13.89 2.32 -0.04
C ILE A 153 -13.52 2.46 1.45
N ASN A 154 -12.32 2.95 1.75
CA ASN A 154 -11.78 3.06 3.10
C ASN A 154 -11.66 4.52 3.55
N ASP A 155 -11.95 4.82 4.82
CA ASP A 155 -11.75 6.16 5.37
C ASP A 155 -10.26 6.53 5.46
N GLN A 156 -9.88 7.66 4.86
CA GLN A 156 -8.49 8.16 4.85
C GLN A 156 -8.25 9.29 5.85
N GLY A 157 -9.28 9.76 6.56
CA GLY A 157 -9.18 10.97 7.39
C GLY A 157 -8.07 10.90 8.45
N THR A 158 -7.93 9.74 9.08
CA THR A 158 -6.89 9.46 10.07
C THR A 158 -5.48 9.48 9.45
N ARG A 159 -5.32 8.89 8.27
CA ARG A 159 -4.05 8.87 7.52
C ARG A 159 -3.64 10.28 7.10
N ASP A 160 -4.57 11.05 6.55
CA ASP A 160 -4.36 12.45 6.16
C ASP A 160 -3.93 13.31 7.35
N SER A 161 -4.59 13.11 8.50
CA SER A 161 -4.27 13.80 9.75
C SER A 161 -2.85 13.51 10.21
N PHE A 162 -2.41 12.25 10.13
CA PHE A 162 -1.04 11.86 10.48
C PHE A 162 -0.01 12.45 9.50
N ILE A 163 -0.27 12.41 8.20
CA ILE A 163 0.63 12.98 7.19
C ILE A 163 0.83 14.47 7.43
N GLN A 164 -0.26 15.22 7.68
CA GLN A 164 -0.17 16.66 7.94
C GLN A 164 0.62 16.95 9.23
N PHE A 165 0.36 16.20 10.30
CA PHE A 165 1.11 16.32 11.55
C PHE A 165 2.61 16.06 11.34
N ALA A 166 2.96 14.96 10.67
CA ALA A 166 4.35 14.60 10.39
C ALA A 166 5.04 15.65 9.50
N PHE A 167 4.33 16.14 8.47
CA PHE A 167 4.83 17.19 7.58
C PHE A 167 5.16 18.47 8.36
N GLU A 168 4.24 18.96 9.21
CA GLU A 168 4.48 20.16 10.01
C GLU A 168 5.62 19.98 11.03
N ASN A 169 5.68 18.81 11.68
CA ASN A 169 6.76 18.48 12.60
C ASN A 169 8.12 18.53 11.91
N PHE A 170 8.28 17.90 10.74
CA PHE A 170 9.55 17.95 10.01
C PHE A 170 9.83 19.30 9.36
N ARG A 171 8.81 20.02 8.89
CA ARG A 171 8.95 21.36 8.33
C ARG A 171 9.55 22.32 9.35
N SER A 172 9.14 22.22 10.61
CA SER A 172 9.66 23.05 11.70
C SER A 172 10.99 22.55 12.28
N SER A 173 11.28 21.24 12.21
CA SER A 173 12.46 20.66 12.85
C SER A 173 13.70 20.56 11.96
N ILE A 174 13.54 20.52 10.63
CA ILE A 174 14.66 20.40 9.70
C ILE A 174 15.31 21.77 9.49
N ASP A 175 16.62 21.85 9.72
CA ASP A 175 17.42 23.03 9.38
C ASP A 175 17.58 23.14 7.85
N THR A 176 16.88 24.10 7.25
CA THR A 176 16.85 24.33 5.80
C THR A 176 18.22 24.70 5.23
N LYS A 177 19.14 25.25 6.04
CA LYS A 177 20.52 25.55 5.61
C LYS A 177 21.29 24.29 5.22
N THR A 178 21.00 23.17 5.90
CA THR A 178 21.61 21.88 5.57
C THR A 178 21.09 21.31 4.26
N ILE A 179 19.97 21.83 3.74
CA ILE A 179 19.34 21.39 2.51
C ILE A 179 19.92 22.14 1.30
N GLY A 180 19.94 23.47 1.35
CA GLY A 180 20.53 24.36 0.36
C GLY A 180 20.31 25.83 0.71
N GLU A 181 21.20 26.70 0.21
CA GLU A 181 21.11 28.15 0.38
C GLU A 181 21.29 28.84 -0.99
N PRO A 182 20.25 29.45 -1.58
CA PRO A 182 18.88 29.57 -1.06
C PRO A 182 18.14 28.24 -0.97
N VAL A 183 17.09 28.19 -0.13
CA VAL A 183 16.24 27.01 0.02
C VAL A 183 15.61 26.68 -1.33
N PRO A 184 15.69 25.42 -1.81
CA PRO A 184 15.08 25.04 -3.08
C PRO A 184 13.57 25.33 -3.11
N ALA A 185 13.06 25.83 -4.24
CA ALA A 185 11.64 26.18 -4.39
C ALA A 185 10.70 24.99 -4.12
N ASP A 186 11.12 23.79 -4.50
CA ASP A 186 10.36 22.55 -4.31
C ASP A 186 10.51 21.92 -2.92
N TYR A 187 11.17 22.58 -1.97
CA TYR A 187 11.48 22.02 -0.65
C TYR A 187 10.26 21.41 0.06
N GLU A 188 9.15 22.14 0.13
CA GLU A 188 7.96 21.65 0.83
C GLU A 188 7.29 20.49 0.10
N LEU A 189 7.29 20.49 -1.24
CA LEU A 189 6.73 19.40 -2.03
C LEU A 189 7.59 18.14 -1.89
N SER A 190 8.91 18.27 -1.97
CA SER A 190 9.84 17.18 -1.73
C SER A 190 9.77 16.66 -0.29
N LEU A 191 9.55 17.54 0.69
CA LEU A 191 9.34 17.15 2.08
C LEU A 191 8.07 16.32 2.23
N TYR A 192 6.97 16.75 1.61
CA TYR A 192 5.72 16.01 1.59
C TYR A 192 5.88 14.60 0.98
N VAL A 193 6.52 14.50 -0.18
CA VAL A 193 6.86 13.21 -0.83
C VAL A 193 7.72 12.34 0.10
N ALA A 194 8.71 12.92 0.75
CA ALA A 194 9.61 12.20 1.65
C ALA A 194 8.89 11.67 2.90
N VAL A 195 7.94 12.41 3.49
CA VAL A 195 7.11 11.94 4.61
C VAL A 195 6.31 10.70 4.22
N HIS A 196 5.62 10.76 3.06
CA HIS A 196 4.86 9.64 2.53
C HIS A 196 5.71 8.37 2.36
N ARG A 197 6.90 8.51 1.76
CA ARG A 197 7.81 7.38 1.51
C ARG A 197 8.44 6.84 2.80
N ALA A 198 8.91 7.72 3.70
CA ALA A 198 9.70 7.31 4.86
C ALA A 198 8.87 6.78 6.03
N LEU A 199 7.70 7.37 6.28
CA LEU A 199 6.88 7.02 7.45
C LEU A 199 5.78 6.02 7.12
N LEU A 200 5.06 6.24 6.02
CA LEU A 200 3.92 5.42 5.63
C LEU A 200 4.27 4.34 4.61
N LYS A 201 5.48 4.37 4.04
CA LYS A 201 5.89 3.53 2.90
C LYS A 201 4.92 3.60 1.72
N SER A 202 4.33 4.79 1.51
CA SER A 202 3.39 5.01 0.41
C SER A 202 4.09 4.77 -0.93
N ASP A 203 3.39 4.12 -1.86
CA ASP A 203 3.88 3.94 -3.22
C ASP A 203 3.72 5.22 -4.05
N ASP A 204 4.33 5.23 -5.24
CA ASP A 204 4.32 6.39 -6.12
C ASP A 204 2.89 6.79 -6.55
N ALA A 205 1.99 5.81 -6.71
CA ALA A 205 0.60 6.08 -7.04
C ALA A 205 -0.13 6.79 -5.90
N THR A 206 0.09 6.37 -4.65
CA THR A 206 -0.49 7.02 -3.47
C THR A 206 -0.02 8.47 -3.36
N ILE A 207 1.28 8.70 -3.56
CA ILE A 207 1.87 10.04 -3.50
C ILE A 207 1.29 10.93 -4.61
N ARG A 208 1.17 10.39 -5.82
CA ARG A 208 0.57 11.08 -6.97
C ARG A 208 -0.88 11.45 -6.71
N TRP A 209 -1.69 10.51 -6.23
CA TRP A 209 -3.08 10.76 -5.85
C TRP A 209 -3.19 11.86 -4.77
N ALA A 210 -2.40 11.76 -3.71
CA ALA A 210 -2.39 12.75 -2.63
C ALA A 210 -2.00 14.14 -3.13
N PHE A 211 -1.01 14.22 -4.03
CA PHE A 211 -0.62 15.47 -4.69
C PHE A 211 -1.75 16.05 -5.53
N LEU A 212 -2.34 15.25 -6.44
CA LEU A 212 -3.45 15.69 -7.30
C LEU A 212 -4.63 16.22 -6.47
N ARG A 213 -5.01 15.50 -5.42
CA ARG A 213 -6.06 15.93 -4.48
C ARG A 213 -5.72 17.24 -3.78
N ARG A 214 -4.48 17.40 -3.30
CA ARG A 214 -4.01 18.64 -2.64
C ARG A 214 -4.08 19.86 -3.55
N PHE A 215 -3.79 19.69 -4.84
CA PHE A 215 -3.83 20.75 -5.85
C PHE A 215 -5.16 20.81 -6.62
N GLN A 216 -6.17 20.05 -6.18
CA GLN A 216 -7.51 19.98 -6.80
C GLN A 216 -7.46 19.67 -8.30
N GLN A 217 -6.46 18.88 -8.72
CA GLN A 217 -6.30 18.46 -10.10
C GLN A 217 -7.06 17.16 -10.32
N THR A 218 -7.85 17.13 -11.39
CA THR A 218 -8.68 15.99 -11.76
C THR A 218 -8.44 15.59 -13.21
N PRO A 219 -8.61 14.32 -13.59
CA PRO A 219 -8.45 13.90 -14.98
C PRO A 219 -9.37 14.64 -15.96
N SER A 220 -10.52 15.16 -15.48
CA SER A 220 -11.42 16.04 -16.24
C SER A 220 -10.74 17.34 -16.72
N GLN A 221 -9.71 17.82 -16.01
CA GLN A 221 -8.95 19.03 -16.34
C GLN A 221 -7.57 18.66 -16.91
N LEU A 222 -7.57 18.09 -18.12
CA LEU A 222 -6.41 17.38 -18.69
C LEU A 222 -5.09 18.18 -18.66
N THR A 223 -5.11 19.48 -18.98
CA THR A 223 -3.87 20.29 -19.00
C THR A 223 -3.24 20.41 -17.62
N GLY A 224 -4.02 20.79 -16.60
CA GLY A 224 -3.53 20.90 -15.23
C GLY A 224 -3.16 19.54 -14.65
N TYR A 225 -3.93 18.51 -15.00
CA TYR A 225 -3.65 17.13 -14.64
C TYR A 225 -2.31 16.63 -15.19
N VAL A 226 -2.01 16.88 -16.47
CA VAL A 226 -0.72 16.52 -17.08
C VAL A 226 0.43 17.25 -16.37
N GLN A 227 0.33 18.57 -16.18
CA GLN A 227 1.36 19.36 -15.51
C GLN A 227 1.63 18.88 -14.08
N ALA A 228 0.58 18.56 -13.34
CA ALA A 228 0.70 18.04 -11.98
C ALA A 228 1.37 16.67 -11.95
N ASN A 229 1.02 15.78 -12.88
CA ASN A 229 1.66 14.47 -12.97
C ASN A 229 3.15 14.55 -13.36
N GLU A 230 3.50 15.43 -14.31
CA GLU A 230 4.90 15.71 -14.64
C GLU A 230 5.65 16.24 -13.42
N LYS A 231 5.04 17.15 -12.67
CA LYS A 231 5.64 17.67 -11.44
C LYS A 231 5.87 16.58 -10.40
N VAL A 232 4.91 15.66 -10.25
CA VAL A 232 5.08 14.50 -9.36
C VAL A 232 6.24 13.62 -9.83
N ASP A 233 6.34 13.34 -11.13
CA ASP A 233 7.43 12.53 -11.69
C ASP A 233 8.81 13.17 -11.44
N GLU A 234 8.92 14.49 -11.56
CA GLU A 234 10.12 15.25 -11.18
C GLU A 234 10.44 15.09 -9.68
N LEU A 235 9.45 15.29 -8.81
CA LEU A 235 9.62 15.22 -7.36
C LEU A 235 10.01 13.81 -6.90
N LEU A 236 9.39 12.77 -7.45
CA LEU A 236 9.67 11.37 -7.12
C LEU A 236 11.10 10.94 -7.49
N ASN A 237 11.68 11.56 -8.52
CA ASN A 237 13.04 11.29 -9.01
C ASN A 237 14.08 12.33 -8.56
N SER A 238 13.68 13.34 -7.80
CA SER A 238 14.59 14.41 -7.41
C SER A 238 15.57 13.99 -6.31
N LYS A 239 16.82 14.47 -6.42
CA LYS A 239 17.85 14.32 -5.37
C LYS A 239 17.43 14.97 -4.05
N LEU A 240 16.60 16.01 -4.11
CA LEU A 240 16.08 16.71 -2.94
C LEU A 240 15.12 15.81 -2.14
N SER A 241 14.14 15.20 -2.81
CA SER A 241 13.23 14.23 -2.17
C SER A 241 13.99 13.04 -1.60
N GLU A 242 15.02 12.54 -2.30
CA GLU A 242 15.86 11.45 -1.78
C GLU A 242 16.65 11.86 -0.53
N LYS A 243 17.25 13.06 -0.53
CA LYS A 243 17.97 13.61 0.63
C LYS A 243 17.04 13.76 1.82
N LEU A 244 15.84 14.32 1.62
CA LEU A 244 14.83 14.48 2.66
C LEU A 244 14.31 13.13 3.16
N PHE A 245 14.08 12.17 2.26
CA PHE A 245 13.71 10.81 2.63
C PHE A 245 14.72 10.18 3.59
N ARG A 246 16.04 10.32 3.33
CA ARG A 246 17.08 9.78 4.22
C ARG A 246 17.06 10.44 5.60
N ILE A 247 16.84 11.76 5.66
CA ILE A 247 16.74 12.51 6.92
C ILE A 247 15.53 12.01 7.72
N ILE A 248 14.35 11.97 7.10
CA ILE A 248 13.10 11.56 7.73
C ILE A 248 13.15 10.08 8.12
N ASN A 249 13.70 9.20 7.28
CA ASN A 249 13.80 7.78 7.61
C ASN A 249 14.67 7.54 8.86
N ARG A 250 15.72 8.36 9.04
CA ARG A 250 16.59 8.30 10.23
C ARG A 250 15.93 8.89 11.47
N GLN A 251 15.23 10.02 11.34
CA GLN A 251 14.66 10.76 12.48
C GLN A 251 13.22 10.33 12.83
N GLY A 252 12.53 9.68 11.90
CA GLY A 252 11.11 9.37 11.96
C GLY A 252 10.77 8.05 12.64
N ALA A 253 11.73 7.37 13.28
CA ALA A 253 11.49 6.10 13.96
C ALA A 253 10.34 6.21 14.98
N ALA A 254 10.32 7.28 15.78
CA ALA A 254 9.27 7.48 16.76
C ALA A 254 7.90 7.73 16.10
N LEU A 255 7.86 8.51 15.03
CA LEU A 255 6.64 8.80 14.29
C LEU A 255 6.09 7.56 13.56
N ARG A 256 6.94 6.61 13.17
CA ARG A 256 6.47 5.32 12.63
C ARG A 256 5.71 4.50 13.67
N ILE A 257 6.15 4.51 14.93
CA ILE A 257 5.40 3.84 16.00
C ILE A 257 4.09 4.58 16.27
N VAL A 258 4.09 5.92 16.25
CA VAL A 258 2.84 6.69 16.35
C VAL A 258 1.89 6.35 15.21
N TRP A 259 2.38 6.27 13.97
CA TRP A 259 1.58 5.84 12.83
C TRP A 259 0.98 4.45 13.05
N ARG A 260 1.77 3.49 13.52
CA ARG A 260 1.28 2.15 13.85
C ARG A 260 0.22 2.13 14.94
N MET A 261 0.38 2.94 15.97
CA MET A 261 -0.66 3.09 16.98
C MET A 261 -1.95 3.63 16.38
N VAL A 262 -1.86 4.60 15.46
CA VAL A 262 -2.99 5.22 14.79
C VAL A 262 -3.70 4.25 13.84
N ASP A 263 -2.93 3.38 13.18
CA ASP A 263 -3.43 2.34 12.26
C ASP A 263 -4.10 1.18 13.03
N ASP A 264 -3.57 0.82 14.20
CA ASP A 264 -4.01 -0.35 14.98
C ASP A 264 -5.08 -0.03 16.05
N ARG A 265 -5.30 1.24 16.39
CA ARG A 265 -6.12 1.63 17.55
C ARG A 265 -7.05 2.81 17.27
N ASP A 266 -8.30 2.66 17.69
CA ASP A 266 -9.33 3.70 17.53
C ASP A 266 -9.28 4.83 18.58
N ASN A 267 -8.46 4.71 19.62
CA ASN A 267 -8.45 5.62 20.79
C ASN A 267 -7.14 6.38 20.98
N VAL A 268 -6.34 6.55 19.93
CA VAL A 268 -5.06 7.27 20.02
C VAL A 268 -5.24 8.74 20.43
N ASP A 269 -6.35 9.37 20.03
CA ASP A 269 -6.74 10.72 20.45
C ASP A 269 -6.85 10.82 21.98
N GLU A 270 -7.46 9.83 22.64
CA GLU A 270 -7.57 9.76 24.10
C GLU A 270 -6.22 9.45 24.76
N LEU A 271 -5.42 8.57 24.16
CA LEU A 271 -4.09 8.22 24.67
C LEU A 271 -3.17 9.42 24.68
N LEU A 272 -3.16 10.22 23.60
CA LEU A 272 -2.33 11.42 23.48
C LEU A 272 -2.65 12.49 24.54
N ALA A 273 -3.86 12.50 25.09
CA ALA A 273 -4.25 13.43 26.16
C ALA A 273 -3.60 13.12 27.52
N SER A 274 -3.03 11.92 27.70
CA SER A 274 -2.40 11.48 28.94
C SER A 274 -1.00 10.91 28.66
N ARG A 275 0.03 11.63 29.10
CA ARG A 275 1.43 11.23 28.89
C ARG A 275 1.71 9.79 29.34
N ASP A 276 1.27 9.41 30.54
CA ASP A 276 1.56 8.09 31.09
C ASP A 276 0.86 6.99 30.28
N LYS A 277 -0.43 7.17 29.96
CA LYS A 277 -1.17 6.23 29.11
C LYS A 277 -0.57 6.12 27.72
N PHE A 278 -0.19 7.26 27.12
CA PHE A 278 0.48 7.28 25.82
C PHE A 278 1.80 6.50 25.86
N LEU A 279 2.66 6.76 26.84
CA LEU A 279 3.97 6.09 26.94
C LEU A 279 3.82 4.59 27.13
N SER A 280 2.89 4.14 27.98
CA SER A 280 2.60 2.71 28.15
C SER A 280 2.07 2.06 26.87
N ALA A 281 1.15 2.73 26.16
CA ALA A 281 0.62 2.21 24.90
C ALA A 281 1.67 2.21 23.78
N TYR A 282 2.54 3.21 23.76
CA TYR A 282 3.64 3.35 22.82
C TYR A 282 4.71 2.27 23.02
N GLU A 283 5.08 1.97 24.27
CA GLU A 283 5.98 0.86 24.60
C GLU A 283 5.37 -0.50 24.23
N SER A 284 4.08 -0.69 24.53
CA SER A 284 3.34 -1.87 24.09
C SER A 284 3.34 -2.03 22.57
N GLN A 285 3.18 -0.93 21.82
CA GLN A 285 3.24 -0.97 20.36
C GLN A 285 4.64 -1.37 19.87
N ILE A 286 5.71 -0.83 20.46
CA ILE A 286 7.09 -1.21 20.10
C ILE A 286 7.28 -2.72 20.23
N ASN A 287 6.87 -3.31 21.35
CA ASN A 287 7.01 -4.75 21.58
C ASN A 287 6.23 -5.57 20.55
N SER A 288 4.99 -5.15 20.24
CA SER A 288 4.17 -5.77 19.19
C SER A 288 4.85 -5.71 17.82
N GLU A 289 5.41 -4.56 17.43
CA GLU A 289 6.14 -4.42 16.15
C GLU A 289 7.34 -5.38 16.07
N TYR A 290 8.13 -5.49 17.15
CA TYR A 290 9.26 -6.43 17.19
C TYR A 290 8.81 -7.89 17.05
N GLU A 291 7.73 -8.29 17.73
CA GLU A 291 7.16 -9.63 17.62
C GLU A 291 6.66 -9.91 16.20
N GLN A 292 5.94 -8.96 15.58
CA GLN A 292 5.44 -9.08 14.22
C GLN A 292 6.58 -9.15 13.19
N ILE A 293 7.61 -8.32 13.34
CA ILE A 293 8.80 -8.34 12.47
C ILE A 293 9.50 -9.70 12.58
N ASN A 294 9.72 -10.20 13.81
CA ASN A 294 10.32 -11.51 14.03
C ASN A 294 9.48 -12.64 13.44
N ALA A 295 8.16 -12.59 13.58
CA ALA A 295 7.25 -13.55 12.97
C ALA A 295 7.32 -13.51 11.43
N ARG A 296 7.36 -12.31 10.83
CA ARG A 296 7.47 -12.12 9.38
C ARG A 296 8.81 -12.64 8.84
N ILE A 297 9.92 -12.32 9.50
CA ILE A 297 11.25 -12.83 9.16
C ILE A 297 11.25 -14.36 9.22
N ASN A 298 10.72 -14.94 10.30
CA ASN A 298 10.63 -16.39 10.46
C ASN A 298 9.81 -17.04 9.33
N ARG A 299 8.66 -16.49 8.97
CA ARG A 299 7.84 -16.98 7.85
C ARG A 299 8.62 -16.88 6.52
N GLY A 300 9.33 -15.78 6.29
CA GLY A 300 10.16 -15.58 5.10
C GLY A 300 11.28 -16.62 5.00
N VAL A 301 12.00 -16.87 6.09
CA VAL A 301 13.05 -17.90 6.16
C VAL A 301 12.48 -19.28 5.88
N VAL A 302 11.36 -19.66 6.51
CA VAL A 302 10.71 -20.96 6.28
C VAL A 302 10.29 -21.12 4.83
N LYS A 303 9.69 -20.09 4.21
CA LYS A 303 9.32 -20.11 2.79
C LYS A 303 10.55 -20.31 1.89
N SER A 304 11.66 -19.62 2.17
CA SER A 304 12.90 -19.78 1.41
C SER A 304 13.50 -21.19 1.53
N VAL A 305 13.45 -21.78 2.73
CA VAL A 305 13.89 -23.18 2.94
C VAL A 305 13.02 -24.14 2.14
N ILE A 306 11.69 -24.01 2.20
CA ILE A 306 10.76 -24.85 1.43
C ILE A 306 11.01 -24.68 -0.07
N PHE A 307 11.17 -23.44 -0.55
CA PHE A 307 11.42 -23.15 -1.96
C PHE A 307 12.74 -23.78 -2.45
N LEU A 308 13.82 -23.67 -1.66
CA LEU A 308 15.10 -24.29 -1.98
C LEU A 308 15.01 -25.82 -2.00
N ILE A 309 14.29 -26.43 -1.04
CA ILE A 309 14.01 -27.86 -1.05
C ILE A 309 13.31 -28.24 -2.36
N ILE A 310 12.17 -27.61 -2.68
CA ILE A 310 11.38 -27.94 -3.87
C ILE A 310 12.21 -27.80 -5.14
N THR A 311 12.92 -26.68 -5.31
CA THR A 311 13.73 -26.45 -6.51
C THR A 311 14.89 -27.43 -6.64
N LYS A 312 15.59 -27.77 -5.53
CA LYS A 312 16.63 -28.81 -5.56
C LYS A 312 16.07 -30.20 -5.84
N PHE A 313 14.89 -30.53 -5.31
CA PHE A 313 14.19 -31.77 -5.63
C PHE A 313 13.83 -31.86 -7.11
N ILE A 314 13.24 -30.81 -7.68
CA ILE A 314 12.87 -30.79 -9.11
C ILE A 314 14.11 -30.90 -10.00
N ILE A 315 15.15 -30.11 -9.75
CA ILE A 315 16.38 -30.13 -10.56
C ILE A 315 17.12 -31.46 -10.42
N GLY A 316 17.27 -31.98 -9.20
CA GLY A 316 17.90 -33.27 -8.94
C GLY A 316 17.18 -34.42 -9.64
N LEU A 317 15.85 -34.44 -9.57
CA LEU A 317 15.06 -35.46 -10.27
C LEU A 317 15.06 -35.28 -11.79
N ALA A 318 15.04 -34.05 -12.30
CA ALA A 318 14.95 -33.78 -13.74
C ALA A 318 16.29 -33.89 -14.48
N ILE A 319 17.42 -33.67 -13.79
CA ILE A 319 18.75 -33.63 -14.41
C ILE A 319 19.65 -34.74 -13.86
N GLU A 320 19.80 -34.84 -12.53
CA GLU A 320 20.77 -35.76 -11.92
C GLU A 320 20.33 -37.23 -12.11
N VAL A 321 19.03 -37.54 -11.99
CA VAL A 321 18.54 -38.92 -12.21
C VAL A 321 18.73 -39.41 -13.66
N PRO A 322 18.35 -38.65 -14.71
CA PRO A 322 18.66 -39.06 -16.09
C PRO A 322 20.15 -39.14 -16.38
N TYR A 323 20.95 -38.21 -15.85
CA TYR A 323 22.41 -38.24 -15.99
C TYR A 323 23.01 -39.51 -15.39
N ASP A 324 22.63 -39.85 -14.15
CA ASP A 324 23.09 -41.05 -13.47
C ASP A 324 22.74 -42.31 -14.25
N TYR A 325 21.51 -42.37 -14.76
CA TYR A 325 21.05 -43.50 -15.56
C TYR A 325 21.79 -43.63 -16.89
N LEU A 326 22.06 -42.52 -17.60
CA LEU A 326 22.74 -42.52 -18.89
C LEU A 326 24.24 -42.82 -18.78
N VAL A 327 24.90 -42.33 -17.74
CA VAL A 327 26.37 -42.42 -17.59
C VAL A 327 26.79 -43.64 -16.76
N TYR A 328 26.09 -43.92 -15.66
CA TYR A 328 26.47 -44.97 -14.70
C TYR A 328 25.57 -46.20 -14.79
N GLY A 329 24.47 -46.17 -15.56
CA GLY A 329 23.54 -47.29 -15.73
C GLY A 329 22.67 -47.60 -14.50
N MET A 330 22.82 -46.83 -13.43
CA MET A 330 22.08 -46.96 -12.17
C MET A 330 22.04 -45.61 -11.45
N ILE A 331 21.02 -45.41 -10.61
CA ILE A 331 20.91 -44.22 -9.77
C ILE A 331 21.89 -44.36 -8.60
N VAL A 332 22.80 -43.39 -8.44
CA VAL A 332 23.72 -43.39 -7.31
C VAL A 332 23.06 -42.65 -6.15
N TRP A 333 22.33 -43.42 -5.32
CA TRP A 333 21.48 -42.88 -4.26
C TRP A 333 22.22 -42.01 -3.23
N LEU A 334 23.46 -42.34 -2.88
CA LEU A 334 24.19 -41.62 -1.83
C LEU A 334 24.50 -40.17 -2.22
N PRO A 335 25.16 -39.86 -3.37
CA PRO A 335 25.30 -38.50 -3.88
C PRO A 335 23.97 -37.75 -4.02
N LEU A 336 22.94 -38.41 -4.55
CA LEU A 336 21.62 -37.80 -4.74
C LEU A 336 21.01 -37.36 -3.39
N ILE A 337 20.99 -38.24 -2.39
CA ILE A 337 20.45 -37.94 -1.06
C ILE A 337 21.25 -36.82 -0.38
N VAL A 338 22.59 -36.87 -0.45
CA VAL A 338 23.45 -35.84 0.15
C VAL A 338 23.22 -34.49 -0.51
N ASN A 339 23.21 -34.42 -1.84
CA ASN A 339 22.96 -33.17 -2.58
C ASN A 339 21.57 -32.58 -2.28
N LEU A 340 20.58 -33.47 -2.09
CA LEU A 340 19.20 -33.09 -1.83
C LEU A 340 18.96 -32.60 -0.39
N LEU A 341 19.56 -33.28 0.60
CA LEU A 341 19.29 -33.03 2.02
C LEU A 341 20.33 -32.14 2.71
N ALA A 342 21.59 -32.14 2.27
CA ALA A 342 22.64 -31.37 2.95
C ALA A 342 22.36 -29.85 2.96
N PRO A 343 21.96 -29.20 1.85
CA PRO A 343 21.68 -27.76 1.88
C PRO A 343 20.47 -27.38 2.78
N PRO A 344 19.31 -28.08 2.73
CA PRO A 344 18.21 -27.82 3.66
C PRO A 344 18.57 -28.04 5.13
N VAL A 345 19.29 -29.12 5.45
CA VAL A 345 19.71 -29.43 6.82
C VAL A 345 20.68 -28.36 7.34
N TYR A 346 21.65 -27.95 6.54
CA TYR A 346 22.59 -26.87 6.88
C TYR A 346 21.86 -25.55 7.18
N MET A 347 20.85 -25.19 6.38
CA MET A 347 20.05 -23.98 6.59
C MET A 347 19.20 -24.03 7.87
N ILE A 348 18.66 -25.20 8.22
CA ILE A 348 17.93 -25.39 9.49
C ILE A 348 18.88 -25.26 10.68
N LEU A 349 20.10 -25.79 10.57
CA LEU A 349 21.11 -25.72 11.63
C LEU A 349 21.64 -24.31 11.85
N LEU A 350 21.80 -23.49 10.81
CA LEU A 350 22.18 -22.07 10.95
C LEU A 350 21.10 -21.21 11.62
N ARG A 351 19.87 -21.71 11.66
CA ARG A 351 18.71 -21.00 12.20
C ARG A 351 18.46 -21.32 13.68
N LEU A 352 18.77 -22.54 14.10
CA LEU A 352 18.78 -22.96 15.52
C LEU A 352 19.86 -22.19 16.28
#